data_AF-A0A9E3MPQ2-F1
#
_entry.id   AF-A0A9E3MPQ2-F1
#
_cell.length_a   1.000
_cell.length_b   1.000
_cell.length_c   1.000
_cell.angle_alpha   90.00
_cell.angle_beta   90.00
_cell.angle_gamma   90.00
#
_symmetry.space_group_name_H-M   'P 1'
#
loop_
_entity.id
_entity.type
_entity.pdbx_description
1 polymer ?
#
loop_
_entity_poly.entity_id
_entity_poly.type
_entity_poly.pdbx_seq_one_letter_code
_entity_poly.pdbx_strand_id
1 'polypeptide(L)' 'MDPENLNASDRYRRQAEVVMRLAAKAGSQTEKDVYLQIAEGWRKLALEALRNERQDMPRAAGEQRSFRHDRD' A
#
# COMPACT_ATOMS: atom_id res chain seq x y z
N MET A 1 -10.07 -16.81 4.21
CA MET A 1 -9.19 -15.70 3.83
C MET A 1 -8.39 -15.33 5.04
N ASP A 2 -7.12 -15.69 5.08
CA ASP A 2 -6.23 -15.31 6.18
C ASP A 2 -6.10 -13.79 6.23
N PRO A 3 -6.30 -13.15 7.40
CA PRO A 3 -6.11 -11.71 7.56
C PRO A 3 -4.65 -11.28 7.33
N GLU A 4 -3.72 -12.24 7.30
CA GLU A 4 -2.29 -12.03 7.07
C GLU A 4 -1.92 -11.81 5.60
N ASN A 5 -2.81 -12.12 4.65
CA ASN A 5 -2.51 -12.02 3.21
C ASN A 5 -3.15 -10.80 2.52
N LEU A 6 -3.53 -9.78 3.29
CA LEU A 6 -3.90 -8.47 2.73
C LEU A 6 -2.64 -7.76 2.24
N ASN A 7 -2.66 -7.26 1.00
CA ASN A 7 -1.57 -6.44 0.45
C ASN A 7 -1.28 -5.24 1.39
N ALA A 8 -0.06 -4.70 1.32
CA ALA A 8 0.39 -3.67 2.27
C ALA A 8 -0.47 -2.40 2.14
N SER A 9 -0.88 -2.07 0.91
CA SER A 9 -1.80 -0.95 0.63
C SER A 9 -3.12 -1.06 1.42
N ASP A 10 -3.77 -2.22 1.42
CA ASP A 10 -5.06 -2.43 2.07
C ASP A 10 -4.95 -2.41 3.60
N ARG A 11 -3.83 -2.89 4.15
CA ARG A 11 -3.56 -2.75 5.59
C ARG A 11 -3.45 -1.29 5.99
N TYR A 12 -2.71 -0.48 5.23
CA TYR A 12 -2.56 0.95 5.50
C TYR A 12 -3.89 1.71 5.34
N ARG A 13 -4.73 1.36 4.36
CA ARG A 13 -6.08 1.93 4.23
C ARG A 13 -6.95 1.66 5.46
N ARG A 14 -6.97 0.42 5.95
CA ARG A 14 -7.72 0.06 7.17
C ARG A 14 -7.24 0.83 8.39
N GLN A 15 -5.92 1.01 8.55
CA GLN A 15 -5.38 1.82 9.63
C GLN A 15 -5.82 3.29 9.54
N ALA A 16 -5.81 3.88 8.34
CA ALA A 16 -6.33 5.23 8.13
C ALA A 16 -7.81 5.36 8.55
N GLU A 17 -8.64 4.38 8.24
CA GLU A 17 -10.06 4.37 8.64
C GLU A 17 -10.24 4.27 10.15
N VAL A 18 -9.45 3.42 10.83
CA VAL A 18 -9.48 3.29 12.29
C VAL A 18 -9.12 4.62 12.94
N VAL A 19 -8.05 5.27 12.48
CA VAL A 19 -7.61 6.56 13.02
C VAL A 19 -8.64 7.67 12.74
N MET A 20 -9.31 7.66 11.59
CA MET A 20 -10.43 8.58 11.32
C MET A 20 -11.60 8.39 12.29
N ARG A 21 -11.90 7.15 12.71
CA ARG A 21 -12.92 6.90 13.73
C ARG A 21 -12.48 7.38 15.13
N LEU A 22 -11.18 7.38 15.42
CA LEU A 22 -10.63 7.98 16.63
C LEU A 22 -10.74 9.51 16.57
N ALA A 23 -10.43 10.13 15.43
CA ALA A 23 -10.60 11.57 15.21
C ALA A 23 -12.05 12.04 15.46
N ALA A 24 -13.03 11.22 15.08
CA ALA A 24 -14.45 11.51 15.31
C ALA A 24 -14.85 11.45 16.79
N LYS A 25 -14.06 10.78 17.64
CA LYS A 25 -14.29 10.60 19.08
C LYS A 25 -13.34 11.45 19.94
N ALA A 26 -12.48 12.26 19.33
CA ALA A 26 -11.49 13.05 20.03
C ALA A 26 -12.14 14.00 21.04
N GLY A 27 -11.54 14.12 22.23
CA GLY A 27 -12.03 14.98 23.30
C GLY A 27 -11.62 16.46 23.14
N SER A 28 -10.73 16.76 22.20
CA SER A 28 -10.29 18.12 21.90
C SER A 28 -9.99 18.33 20.42
N GLN A 29 -9.98 19.60 19.98
CA GLN A 29 -9.64 19.96 18.61
C GLN A 29 -8.17 19.60 18.28
N THR A 30 -7.24 19.84 19.20
CA THR A 30 -5.83 19.49 19.02
C THR A 30 -5.64 17.98 18.84
N GLU A 31 -6.31 17.16 19.66
CA GLU A 31 -6.26 15.71 19.52
C GLU A 31 -6.85 15.25 18.19
N LYS A 32 -7.97 15.84 17.76
CA LYS A 32 -8.57 15.59 16.45
C LYS A 32 -7.59 15.89 15.32
N ASP A 33 -6.89 17.02 15.38
CA ASP A 33 -5.92 17.43 14.35
C ASP A 33 -4.76 16.44 14.26
N VAL A 34 -4.26 15.94 15.40
CA VAL A 34 -3.22 14.90 15.44
C VAL A 34 -3.71 13.62 14.77
N TYR A 35 -4.90 13.13 15.11
CA TYR A 35 -5.44 11.93 14.45
C TYR A 35 -5.64 12.13 12.95
N LEU A 36 -6.09 13.31 12.52
CA LEU A 36 -6.23 13.61 11.09
C LEU A 36 -4.88 13.56 10.36
N GLN A 37 -3.81 14.11 10.95
CA GLN A 37 -2.46 14.02 10.39
C GLN A 37 -1.96 12.58 10.31
N ILE A 38 -2.20 11.77 11.34
CA ILE A 38 -1.83 10.35 11.35
C ILE A 38 -2.61 9.58 10.26
N ALA A 39 -3.92 9.83 10.13
CA ALA A 39 -4.74 9.21 9.09
C ALA A 39 -4.27 9.58 7.68
N GLU A 40 -3.82 10.82 7.47
CA GLU A 40 -3.21 11.24 6.22
C GLU A 40 -1.89 10.50 5.94
N GLY A 41 -1.03 10.32 6.95
CA GLY A 41 0.19 9.52 6.85
C GLY A 41 -0.08 8.10 6.37
N TRP A 42 -1.07 7.43 6.96
CA TRP A 42 -1.49 6.09 6.52
C TRP A 42 -2.00 6.06 5.07
N ARG A 43 -2.74 7.08 4.64
CA ARG A 43 -3.19 7.17 3.24
C ARG A 43 -2.04 7.33 2.26
N LYS A 44 -1.02 8.12 2.62
CA LYS A 44 0.21 8.27 1.80
C LYS A 44 0.94 6.94 1.67
N LEU A 45 1.15 6.24 2.79
CA LEU A 45 1.75 4.90 2.78
C LEU A 45 0.95 3.89 1.96
N ALA A 46 -0.38 3.94 2.01
CA ALA A 46 -1.22 3.08 1.17
C ALA A 46 -1.00 3.34 -0.33
N LEU A 47 -0.89 4.61 -0.73
CA LEU A 47 -0.62 4.99 -2.12
C LEU A 47 0.78 4.56 -2.57
N GLU A 48 1.78 4.69 -1.72
CA GLU A 48 3.15 4.24 -1.99
C GLU A 48 3.22 2.71 -2.12
N ALA A 49 2.59 1.98 -1.20
CA ALA A 49 2.49 0.53 -1.27
C ALA A 49 1.81 0.08 -2.57
N LEU A 50 0.71 0.72 -2.96
CA LEU A 50 0.01 0.40 -4.21
C LEU A 50 0.90 0.65 -5.45
N ARG A 51 1.75 1.69 -5.42
CA ARG A 51 2.70 1.96 -6.51
C ARG A 51 3.79 0.90 -6.58
N ASN A 52 4.34 0.51 -5.44
CA ASN A 52 5.39 -0.50 -5.36
C ASN A 52 4.86 -1.88 -5.78
N GLU A 53 3.68 -2.27 -5.28
CA GLU A 53 3.01 -3.52 -5.66
C GLU A 53 2.72 -3.60 -7.18
N ARG A 54 2.45 -2.45 -7.83
CA ARG A 54 2.29 -2.37 -9.29
C ARG A 54 3.62 -2.44 -10.06
N GLN A 55 4.72 -2.00 -9.45
CA GLN A 55 6.05 -2.04 -10.04
C GLN A 55 6.74 -3.40 -9.86
N ASP A 56 6.44 -4.11 -8.77
CA ASP A 56 6.93 -5.46 -8.48
C ASP A 56 6.20 -6.56 -9.26
N MET A 57 5.20 -6.22 -10.09
CA MET A 57 4.77 -7.13 -11.15
C MET A 57 5.91 -7.24 -12.19
N PRO A 58 6.55 -8.41 -12.34
CA PRO A 58 7.55 -8.56 -13.38
C PRO A 58 6.88 -8.30 -14.73
N ARG A 59 7.56 -7.50 -15.56
CA ARG A 59 7.41 -7.52 -17.02
C ARG A 59 7.67 -8.96 -17.53
N ALA A 60 6.73 -9.87 -17.33
CA ALA A 60 6.76 -11.23 -17.84
C ALA A 60 6.28 -11.28 -19.31
N ALA A 61 6.69 -10.27 -20.10
CA ALA A 61 6.41 -10.17 -21.52
C ALA A 61 7.57 -9.44 -22.19
N GLY A 62 8.65 -10.15 -22.52
CA GLY A 62 9.65 -9.55 -23.41
C GLY A 62 11.02 -10.20 -23.54
N GLU A 63 11.41 -11.16 -22.72
CA GLU A 63 12.75 -11.80 -22.86
C GLU A 63 12.66 -13.32 -22.92
N GLN A 64 11.83 -13.84 -23.84
CA GLN A 64 12.21 -15.05 -24.56
C GLN A 64 13.27 -14.67 -25.61
N ARG A 65 14.48 -14.29 -25.15
CA ARG A 65 15.63 -14.24 -26.05
C ARG A 65 16.16 -15.67 -26.15
N SER A 66 15.51 -16.44 -27.03
CA SER A 66 15.99 -17.72 -27.50
C SER A 66 17.38 -17.52 -28.11
N PHE A 67 18.44 -17.72 -27.32
CA PHE A 67 19.77 -17.88 -27.88
C PHE A 67 19.83 -19.27 -28.50
N ARG A 68 19.36 -19.36 -29.75
CA ARG A 68 19.59 -20.50 -30.62
C ARG A 68 21.07 -20.46 -30.99
N HIS A 69 21.86 -21.25 -30.29
CA HIS A 69 23.27 -21.45 -30.60
C HIS A 69 23.37 -22.54 -31.67
N ASP A 70 23.04 -22.19 -32.92
CA ASP A 70 23.37 -23.02 -34.09
C ASP A 70 24.84 -22.76 -34.44
N ARG A 71 25.69 -23.75 -34.15
CA ARG A 71 26.99 -23.94 -34.81
C ARG A 71 27.19 -25.44 -34.97
N ASP A 72 26.98 -25.91 -36.20
CA ASP A 72 27.75 -26.98 -36.83
C ASP A 72 28.29 -26.44 -38.15
#